data_AF-A0AAA9T425-F1
#
_entry.id   AF-A0AAA9T425-F1
#
_cell.length_a   1.000
_cell.length_b   1.000
_cell.length_c   1.000
_cell.angle_alpha   90.00
_cell.angle_beta   90.00
_cell.angle_gamma   90.00
#
_symmetry.space_group_name_H-M   'P 1'
#
loop_
_entity.id
_entity.type
_entity.pdbx_description
1 polymer ?
#
loop_
_entity_poly.entity_id
_entity_poly.type
_entity_poly.pdbx_seq_one_letter_code
_entity_poly.pdbx_strand_id
1 'polypeptide(L)'
;IIKGHEKTVAHTEGSRSIHRDVCIHEANLIPQAASLASCRGFFSPGFQRLEEVWLWGQEREKRKVKKEEEVKAEKAEGKCFFPFRYRDGIFHDCVQFRVKHKWCSLNETYQGYWKYCSEEDFAKCVFPFWYRHLIYWGCTEDGDSFGKAWCSLTRNYNKDRVWKYCD
;
A
#
# COMPACT_ATOMS: atom_id res chain seq x y z
N ILE A 1 44.02 43.49 -22.31
CA ILE A 1 43.31 44.26 -23.38
C ILE A 1 41.83 44.18 -23.02
N ILE A 2 41.36 45.07 -22.14
CA ILE A 2 40.72 46.38 -22.43
C ILE A 2 39.21 46.23 -22.72
N LYS A 3 38.40 46.86 -21.84
CA LYS A 3 37.03 47.42 -22.00
C LYS A 3 35.90 46.38 -22.18
N GLY A 4 34.81 46.36 -21.41
CA GLY A 4 34.08 47.44 -20.74
C GLY A 4 33.16 48.14 -21.75
N HIS A 5 31.84 47.91 -21.71
CA HIS A 5 30.84 48.98 -21.85
C HIS A 5 29.40 48.51 -21.57
N GLU A 6 28.67 49.49 -21.06
CA GLU A 6 27.33 49.52 -20.47
C GLU A 6 26.21 49.82 -21.49
N LYS A 7 24.96 49.46 -21.10
CA LYS A 7 23.66 50.14 -21.34
C LYS A 7 23.09 50.10 -22.79
N THR A 8 21.78 50.07 -23.07
CA THR A 8 20.58 50.52 -22.33
C THR A 8 19.29 49.87 -22.88
N VAL A 9 18.25 49.97 -22.05
CA VAL A 9 16.87 49.47 -22.11
C VAL A 9 15.98 50.13 -23.19
N ALA A 10 14.95 49.42 -23.67
CA ALA A 10 13.62 50.01 -23.87
C ALA A 10 12.52 48.94 -23.74
N HIS A 11 11.52 49.28 -22.93
CA HIS A 11 10.35 48.51 -22.51
C HIS A 11 9.35 48.22 -23.65
N THR A 12 8.49 47.22 -23.43
CA THR A 12 7.04 47.46 -23.33
C THR A 12 6.38 46.32 -22.56
N GLU A 13 5.27 46.68 -21.93
CA GLU A 13 4.70 46.10 -20.73
C GLU A 13 3.94 44.79 -20.97
N GLY A 14 3.74 44.03 -19.90
CA GLY A 14 2.88 42.85 -19.98
C GLY A 14 2.81 42.01 -18.72
N SER A 15 2.51 42.66 -17.59
CA SER A 15 2.05 42.09 -16.32
C SER A 15 1.61 40.62 -16.32
N ARG A 16 2.22 39.81 -15.45
CA ARG A 16 1.53 39.37 -14.23
C ARG A 16 2.48 38.77 -13.20
N SER A 17 2.43 39.43 -12.05
CA SER A 17 3.13 39.17 -10.80
C SER A 17 2.60 37.92 -10.12
N ILE A 18 3.50 37.13 -9.52
CA ILE A 18 3.18 36.39 -8.30
C ILE A 18 4.38 36.51 -7.36
N HIS A 19 4.17 37.35 -6.35
CA HIS A 19 5.07 37.66 -5.25
C HIS A 19 5.64 36.41 -4.59
N ARG A 20 6.96 36.40 -4.40
CA ARG A 20 7.61 35.73 -3.27
C ARG A 20 7.88 36.80 -2.23
N ASP A 21 6.99 36.92 -1.25
CA ASP A 21 7.31 37.67 -0.03
C ASP A 21 7.50 36.69 1.12
N VAL A 22 8.76 36.65 1.56
CA VAL A 22 9.20 36.11 2.83
C VAL A 22 8.87 37.18 3.88
N CYS A 23 8.00 36.89 4.84
CA CYS A 23 7.81 37.74 6.01
C CYS A 23 8.51 37.08 7.20
N ILE A 24 9.68 37.65 7.55
CA ILE A 24 10.39 37.40 8.81
C ILE A 24 9.58 38.07 9.93
N HIS A 25 9.43 37.35 11.05
CA HIS A 25 8.89 37.87 12.30
C HIS A 25 9.80 38.99 12.83
N GLU A 26 9.26 40.20 12.94
CA GLU A 26 9.79 41.24 13.83
C GLU A 26 8.73 41.51 14.89
N ALA A 27 9.10 41.24 16.14
CA ALA A 27 8.31 41.51 17.32
C ALA A 27 8.60 42.94 17.81
N ASN A 28 7.52 43.72 17.96
CA ASN A 28 7.27 44.70 19.03
C ASN A 28 6.57 45.95 18.48
N LEU A 29 5.40 46.27 19.06
CA LEU A 29 5.13 47.50 19.82
C LEU A 29 3.59 47.67 20.00
N ILE A 30 3.19 47.63 21.26
CA ILE A 30 1.90 48.06 21.87
C ILE A 30 1.75 49.61 21.71
N PRO A 31 0.60 50.34 21.85
CA PRO A 31 -0.77 49.99 22.30
C PRO A 31 -1.96 50.60 21.48
N GLN A 32 -3.18 50.16 21.81
CA GLN A 32 -4.38 50.97 22.19
C GLN A 32 -5.70 50.56 21.55
N ALA A 33 -6.70 50.57 22.43
CA ALA A 33 -8.12 50.84 22.25
C ALA A 33 -9.00 49.77 21.59
N ALA A 34 -9.81 49.17 22.46
CA ALA A 34 -11.07 48.54 22.11
C ALA A 34 -11.98 49.51 21.33
N SER A 35 -12.57 49.02 20.25
CA SER A 35 -13.79 49.58 19.67
C SER A 35 -14.71 48.42 19.33
N LEU A 36 -15.84 48.34 20.03
CA LEU A 36 -16.94 47.43 19.72
C LEU A 36 -17.68 47.97 18.50
N ALA A 37 -17.32 47.49 17.31
CA ALA A 37 -18.16 47.67 16.13
C ALA A 37 -19.16 46.52 16.06
N SER A 38 -20.40 46.80 16.48
CA SER A 38 -21.56 45.97 16.20
C SER A 38 -21.81 45.97 14.69
N CYS A 39 -21.31 44.97 13.97
CA CYS A 39 -21.72 44.73 12.59
C CYS A 39 -23.05 43.98 12.60
N ARG A 40 -24.16 44.73 12.61
CA ARG A 40 -25.43 44.21 12.06
C ARG A 40 -25.26 44.14 10.54
N GLY A 41 -25.13 42.93 10.02
CA GLY A 41 -25.01 42.68 8.58
C GLY A 41 -25.68 41.38 8.17
N PHE A 42 -26.91 41.52 7.67
CA PHE A 42 -27.54 40.77 6.58
C PHE A 42 -27.11 39.31 6.34
N PHE A 43 -27.93 38.36 6.79
CA PHE A 43 -27.91 36.98 6.31
C PHE A 43 -28.56 36.90 4.91
N SER A 44 -27.77 36.61 3.87
CA SER A 44 -28.28 35.95 2.66
C SER A 44 -28.10 34.43 2.81
N PRO A 45 -29.10 33.61 2.47
CA PRO A 45 -29.00 32.15 2.57
C PRO A 45 -28.29 31.60 1.33
N GLY A 46 -27.12 31.00 1.50
CA GLY A 46 -26.44 30.33 0.38
C GLY A 46 -24.92 30.30 0.40
N PHE A 47 -24.27 30.60 1.53
CA PHE A 47 -22.82 30.44 1.66
C PHE A 47 -22.54 29.16 2.45
N GLN A 48 -22.08 28.11 1.76
CA GLN A 48 -21.61 26.87 2.39
C GLN A 48 -20.69 27.24 3.56
N ARG A 49 -21.07 26.76 4.73
CA ARG A 49 -20.51 27.13 6.02
C ARG A 49 -19.03 26.74 6.04
N LEU A 50 -18.13 27.64 6.44
CA LEU A 50 -16.71 27.36 6.65
C LEU A 50 -16.47 26.15 7.60
N GLU A 51 -17.46 25.80 8.44
CA GLU A 51 -17.46 24.57 9.25
C GLU A 51 -17.55 23.27 8.43
N GLU A 52 -18.23 23.26 7.27
CA GLU A 52 -18.36 22.06 6.42
C GLU A 52 -17.02 21.72 5.75
N VAL A 53 -16.26 22.72 5.29
CA VAL A 53 -14.91 22.51 4.71
C VAL A 53 -13.93 21.98 5.77
N TRP A 54 -14.04 22.46 7.01
CA TRP A 54 -13.24 21.99 8.15
C TRP A 54 -13.56 20.52 8.52
N LEU A 55 -14.84 20.15 8.56
CA LEU A 55 -15.27 18.77 8.82
C LEU A 55 -14.87 17.80 7.69
N TRP A 56 -14.94 18.23 6.42
CA TRP A 56 -14.43 17.45 5.28
C TRP A 56 -12.89 17.34 5.23
N GLY A 57 -12.17 18.30 5.81
CA GLY A 57 -10.72 18.23 6.03
C GLY A 57 -10.35 17.18 7.08
N GLN A 58 -11.07 17.17 8.21
CA GLN A 58 -10.89 16.18 9.28
C GLN A 58 -11.27 14.76 8.82
N GLU A 59 -12.30 14.61 8.00
CA GLU A 59 -12.73 13.31 7.45
C GLU A 59 -11.70 12.72 6.47
N ARG A 60 -11.05 13.56 5.65
CA ARG A 60 -9.96 13.12 4.76
C ARG A 60 -8.72 12.67 5.53
N GLU A 61 -8.39 13.36 6.61
CA GLU A 61 -7.23 13.02 7.44
C GLU A 61 -7.48 11.74 8.29
N LYS A 62 -8.69 11.59 8.86
CA LYS A 62 -9.11 10.35 9.53
C LYS A 62 -9.07 9.13 8.61
N ARG A 63 -9.45 9.29 7.33
CA ARG A 63 -9.35 8.21 6.33
C ARG A 63 -7.90 7.83 6.00
N LYS A 64 -6.97 8.78 6.01
CA LYS A 64 -5.54 8.48 5.80
C LYS A 64 -4.95 7.71 6.98
N VAL A 65 -5.18 8.19 8.22
CA VAL A 65 -4.69 7.55 9.44
C VAL A 65 -5.27 6.13 9.56
N LYS A 66 -6.57 5.96 9.32
CA LYS A 66 -7.22 4.63 9.33
C LYS A 66 -6.61 3.69 8.28
N LYS A 67 -6.32 4.19 7.08
CA LYS A 67 -5.68 3.40 6.03
C LYS A 67 -4.24 3.01 6.39
N GLU A 68 -3.50 3.89 7.03
CA GLU A 68 -2.13 3.61 7.52
C GLU A 68 -2.13 2.60 8.68
N GLU A 69 -3.12 2.67 9.58
CA GLU A 69 -3.32 1.69 10.66
C GLU A 69 -3.75 0.32 10.13
N GLU A 70 -4.61 0.25 9.12
CA GLU A 70 -5.00 -0.99 8.43
C GLU A 70 -3.78 -1.63 7.72
N VAL A 71 -2.97 -0.83 7.03
CA VAL A 71 -1.72 -1.31 6.39
C VAL A 71 -0.68 -1.74 7.43
N LYS A 72 -0.64 -1.09 8.60
CA LYS A 72 0.24 -1.46 9.71
C LYS A 72 -0.22 -2.74 10.42
N ALA A 73 -1.53 -2.96 10.50
CA ALA A 73 -2.13 -4.18 11.05
C ALA A 73 -1.93 -5.38 10.11
N GLU A 74 -2.07 -5.19 8.79
CA GLU A 74 -1.76 -6.23 7.78
C GLU A 74 -0.28 -6.69 7.85
N LYS A 75 0.62 -5.77 8.25
CA LYS A 75 2.04 -6.07 8.45
C LYS A 75 2.34 -6.77 9.79
N ALA A 76 1.47 -6.66 10.79
CA ALA A 76 1.61 -7.32 12.09
C ALA A 76 1.03 -8.74 12.10
N GLU A 77 0.08 -9.04 11.20
CA GLU A 77 -0.48 -10.38 10.94
C GLU A 77 -0.13 -10.86 9.53
N GLY A 78 1.16 -10.92 9.20
CA GLY A 78 1.59 -11.26 7.85
C GLY A 78 1.05 -12.62 7.39
N LYS A 79 0.41 -12.64 6.22
CA LYS A 79 0.01 -13.87 5.52
C LYS A 79 1.23 -14.53 4.86
N CYS A 80 1.23 -15.85 4.78
CA CYS A 80 2.23 -16.56 3.99
C CYS A 80 2.20 -16.10 2.52
N PHE A 81 3.37 -15.76 2.00
CA PHE A 81 3.54 -15.38 0.60
C PHE A 81 3.91 -16.62 -0.20
N PHE A 82 3.07 -17.04 -1.15
CA PHE A 82 3.38 -18.16 -2.04
C PHE A 82 3.35 -17.71 -3.52
N PRO A 83 4.33 -18.13 -4.33
CA PRO A 83 5.56 -18.84 -3.94
C PRO A 83 6.60 -17.91 -3.28
N PHE A 84 7.39 -18.42 -2.34
CA PHE A 84 8.51 -17.67 -1.76
C PHE A 84 9.87 -18.34 -2.02
N ARG A 85 10.91 -17.51 -2.13
CA ARG A 85 12.31 -17.89 -2.30
C ARG A 85 13.00 -17.94 -0.95
N TYR A 86 13.61 -19.08 -0.64
CA TYR A 86 14.47 -19.26 0.53
C TYR A 86 15.68 -20.11 0.17
N ARG A 87 16.89 -19.53 0.36
CA ARG A 87 18.15 -20.09 -0.15
C ARG A 87 18.04 -20.33 -1.67
N ASP A 88 18.38 -21.53 -2.14
CA ASP A 88 18.33 -21.91 -3.55
C ASP A 88 17.01 -22.58 -3.95
N GLY A 89 15.97 -22.45 -3.13
CA GLY A 89 14.66 -23.09 -3.34
C GLY A 89 13.50 -22.10 -3.50
N ILE A 90 12.50 -22.51 -4.28
CA ILE A 90 11.20 -21.86 -4.39
C ILE A 90 10.16 -22.77 -3.75
N PHE A 91 9.39 -22.23 -2.80
CA PHE A 91 8.42 -22.99 -2.03
C PHE A 91 7.01 -22.45 -2.24
N HIS A 92 6.08 -23.36 -2.50
CA HIS A 92 4.68 -23.05 -2.76
C HIS A 92 3.78 -23.39 -1.57
N ASP A 93 4.34 -23.92 -0.49
CA ASP A 93 3.63 -24.28 0.73
C ASP A 93 4.56 -24.12 1.94
N CYS A 94 4.02 -24.26 3.14
CA CYS A 94 4.76 -24.25 4.38
C CYS A 94 5.83 -25.34 4.41
N VAL A 95 7.06 -24.93 4.73
CA VAL A 95 8.24 -25.80 4.67
C VAL A 95 8.64 -26.31 6.06
N GLN A 96 9.31 -27.45 6.10
CA GLN A 96 9.83 -28.05 7.32
C GLN A 96 11.32 -28.41 7.14
N PHE A 97 12.20 -27.84 7.98
CA PHE A 97 13.63 -28.16 7.96
C PHE A 97 14.10 -28.55 9.36
N ARG A 98 14.19 -29.85 9.66
CA ARG A 98 14.75 -30.41 10.91
C ARG A 98 14.11 -29.91 12.23
N VAL A 99 13.06 -29.10 12.16
CA VAL A 99 12.27 -28.60 13.29
C VAL A 99 10.88 -29.25 13.30
N LYS A 100 10.27 -29.26 14.48
CA LYS A 100 8.94 -29.86 14.70
C LYS A 100 7.82 -29.09 13.99
N HIS A 101 7.98 -27.79 13.75
CA HIS A 101 6.94 -26.90 13.22
C HIS A 101 7.24 -26.43 11.80
N LYS A 102 6.21 -26.40 10.95
CA LYS A 102 6.28 -25.87 9.59
C LYS A 102 6.20 -24.34 9.61
N TRP A 103 6.82 -23.69 8.65
CA TRP A 103 6.88 -22.22 8.56
C TRP A 103 6.80 -21.72 7.12
N CYS A 104 6.51 -20.43 6.95
CA CYS A 104 6.46 -19.76 5.64
C CYS A 104 7.10 -18.38 5.72
N SER A 105 7.55 -17.85 4.58
CA SER A 105 7.95 -16.44 4.51
C SER A 105 6.74 -15.54 4.27
N LEU A 106 6.82 -14.31 4.77
CA LEU A 106 5.81 -13.27 4.57
C LEU A 106 6.09 -12.40 3.34
N ASN A 107 7.20 -12.65 2.64
CA ASN A 107 7.61 -11.92 1.43
C ASN A 107 8.01 -12.90 0.33
N GLU A 108 8.04 -12.43 -0.92
CA GLU A 108 8.46 -13.22 -2.09
C GLU A 108 9.89 -13.76 -1.95
N THR A 109 10.80 -12.97 -1.41
CA THR A 109 12.17 -13.40 -1.13
C THR A 109 12.41 -13.26 0.37
N TYR A 110 12.88 -14.32 1.01
CA TYR A 110 13.09 -14.35 2.45
C TYR A 110 14.07 -13.25 2.89
N GLN A 111 13.57 -12.28 3.65
CA GLN A 111 14.32 -11.13 4.18
C GLN A 111 14.33 -11.13 5.73
N GLY A 112 14.02 -12.27 6.35
CA GLY A 112 13.88 -12.38 7.82
C GLY A 112 12.44 -12.26 8.33
N TYR A 113 11.47 -12.00 7.46
CA TYR A 113 10.04 -12.03 7.80
C TYR A 113 9.44 -13.40 7.53
N TRP A 114 9.02 -14.08 8.60
CA TRP A 114 8.46 -15.42 8.56
C TRP A 114 7.53 -15.64 9.76
N LYS A 115 6.68 -16.67 9.66
CA LYS A 115 5.88 -17.17 10.78
C LYS A 115 5.76 -18.69 10.74
N TYR A 116 5.41 -19.28 11.87
CA TYR A 116 4.96 -20.67 11.89
C TYR A 116 3.58 -20.77 11.24
N CYS A 117 3.37 -21.85 10.50
CA CYS A 117 2.09 -22.08 9.85
C CYS A 117 1.08 -22.71 10.79
N SER A 118 -0.14 -22.18 10.76
CA SER A 118 -1.36 -22.84 11.24
C SER A 118 -2.09 -23.55 10.08
N GLU A 119 -3.22 -24.20 10.35
CA GLU A 119 -4.01 -24.93 9.34
C GLU A 119 -4.52 -24.04 8.18
N GLU A 120 -4.73 -22.76 8.45
CA GLU A 120 -5.18 -21.77 7.46
C GLU A 120 -4.04 -21.27 6.55
N ASP A 121 -2.80 -21.38 7.01
CA ASP A 121 -1.61 -20.87 6.33
C ASP A 121 -1.09 -21.78 5.22
N PHE A 122 -1.53 -23.04 5.20
CA PHE A 122 -1.16 -23.98 4.14
C PHE A 122 -1.70 -23.52 2.79
N ALA A 123 -0.87 -23.71 1.77
CA ALA A 123 -1.21 -23.36 0.41
C ALA A 123 -2.48 -24.07 -0.02
N LYS A 124 -3.42 -23.31 -0.58
CA LYS A 124 -4.66 -23.85 -1.11
C LYS A 124 -4.44 -24.39 -2.52
N CYS A 125 -5.20 -25.40 -2.89
CA CYS A 125 -5.23 -25.91 -4.25
C CYS A 125 -5.60 -24.80 -5.23
N VAL A 126 -4.95 -24.78 -6.39
CA VAL A 126 -5.28 -23.85 -7.47
C VAL A 126 -6.22 -24.53 -8.43
N PHE A 127 -7.44 -23.99 -8.57
CA PHE A 127 -8.43 -24.48 -9.52
C PHE A 127 -8.80 -23.40 -10.55
N PRO A 128 -9.02 -23.78 -11.82
CA PRO A 128 -8.72 -25.10 -12.40
C PRO A 128 -7.22 -25.30 -12.63
N PHE A 129 -6.76 -26.55 -12.60
CA PHE A 129 -5.37 -26.90 -12.95
C PHE A 129 -5.29 -27.93 -14.09
N TRP A 130 -4.20 -27.83 -14.86
CA TRP A 130 -3.91 -28.71 -15.99
C TRP A 130 -3.01 -29.86 -15.56
N TYR A 131 -3.46 -31.10 -15.74
CA TYR A 131 -2.67 -32.30 -15.57
C TYR A 131 -2.84 -33.23 -16.77
N ARG A 132 -1.72 -33.59 -17.41
CA ARG A 132 -1.67 -34.26 -18.71
C ARG A 132 -2.52 -33.52 -19.74
N HIS A 133 -3.56 -34.13 -20.28
CA HIS A 133 -4.46 -33.54 -21.27
C HIS A 133 -5.84 -33.17 -20.68
N LEU A 134 -5.96 -33.11 -19.35
CA LEU A 134 -7.21 -32.87 -18.64
C LEU A 134 -7.12 -31.63 -17.73
N ILE A 135 -8.28 -31.04 -17.48
CA ILE A 135 -8.47 -29.88 -16.59
C ILE A 135 -9.25 -30.35 -15.37
N TYR A 136 -8.70 -30.14 -14.18
CA TYR A 136 -9.31 -30.53 -12.92
C TYR A 136 -9.82 -29.30 -12.16
N TRP A 137 -11.02 -29.44 -11.60
CA TRP A 137 -11.71 -28.43 -10.78
C TRP A 137 -11.78 -28.80 -9.29
N GLY A 138 -11.24 -29.97 -8.94
CA GLY A 138 -11.19 -30.52 -7.60
C GLY A 138 -9.99 -31.44 -7.44
N CYS A 139 -9.86 -32.05 -6.27
CA CYS A 139 -8.84 -33.06 -6.03
C CYS A 139 -9.08 -34.28 -6.93
N THR A 140 -8.00 -34.89 -7.40
CA THR A 140 -8.05 -36.08 -8.25
C THR A 140 -7.12 -37.15 -7.70
N GLU A 141 -7.47 -38.41 -7.91
CA GLU A 141 -6.62 -39.56 -7.60
C GLU A 141 -5.75 -39.97 -8.80
N ASP A 142 -5.93 -39.28 -9.93
CA ASP A 142 -5.30 -39.65 -11.19
C ASP A 142 -3.77 -39.60 -11.10
N GLY A 143 -3.14 -40.73 -11.43
CA GLY A 143 -1.69 -40.88 -11.44
C GLY A 143 -1.04 -41.16 -10.08
N ASP A 144 -1.78 -41.14 -8.98
CA ASP A 144 -1.29 -41.62 -7.68
C ASP A 144 -1.47 -43.14 -7.58
N SER A 145 -0.41 -43.87 -7.26
CA SER A 145 -0.45 -45.34 -7.22
C SER A 145 -1.21 -45.89 -6.01
N PHE A 146 -1.48 -45.06 -5.00
CA PHE A 146 -2.15 -45.43 -3.76
C PHE A 146 -3.60 -44.94 -3.71
N GLY A 147 -4.10 -44.32 -4.78
CA GLY A 147 -5.46 -43.78 -4.85
C GLY A 147 -5.69 -42.60 -3.91
N LYS A 148 -4.65 -41.85 -3.53
CA LYS A 148 -4.82 -40.67 -2.69
C LYS A 148 -5.15 -39.45 -3.54
N ALA A 149 -6.23 -38.76 -3.17
CA ALA A 149 -6.63 -37.53 -3.84
C ALA A 149 -5.60 -36.42 -3.61
N TRP A 150 -5.22 -35.74 -4.69
CA TRP A 150 -4.23 -34.68 -4.70
C TRP A 150 -4.69 -33.51 -5.57
N CYS A 151 -4.08 -32.35 -5.38
CA CYS A 151 -4.34 -31.16 -6.17
C CYS A 151 -3.05 -30.41 -6.51
N SER A 152 -3.06 -29.66 -7.60
CA SER A 152 -1.96 -28.77 -7.96
C SER A 152 -1.97 -27.49 -7.13
N LEU A 153 -0.79 -26.99 -6.79
CA LEU A 153 -0.60 -25.66 -6.18
C LEU A 153 -0.31 -24.58 -7.24
N THR A 154 -0.35 -24.96 -8.52
CA THR A 154 -0.11 -24.10 -9.67
C THR A 154 -1.16 -24.36 -10.74
N ARG A 155 -1.40 -23.40 -11.62
CA ARG A 155 -2.36 -23.57 -12.71
C ARG A 155 -1.93 -24.65 -13.70
N ASN A 156 -0.63 -24.83 -13.93
CA ASN A 156 -0.11 -25.81 -14.88
C ASN A 156 0.83 -26.80 -14.20
N TYR A 157 0.25 -27.89 -13.70
CA TYR A 157 1.03 -28.96 -13.07
C TYR A 157 2.07 -29.54 -14.04
N ASN A 158 1.75 -29.67 -15.33
CA ASN A 158 2.66 -30.30 -16.30
C ASN A 158 4.01 -29.57 -16.39
N LYS A 159 4.00 -28.24 -16.18
CA LYS A 159 5.20 -27.41 -16.18
C LYS A 159 5.87 -27.38 -14.81
N ASP A 160 5.08 -27.06 -13.78
CA ASP A 160 5.63 -26.70 -12.48
C ASP A 160 5.84 -27.94 -11.59
N ARG A 161 5.01 -28.97 -11.77
CA ARG A 161 5.01 -30.23 -11.00
C ARG A 161 4.93 -30.03 -9.49
N VAL A 162 4.23 -28.97 -9.07
CA VAL A 162 4.00 -28.63 -7.67
C VAL A 162 2.58 -29.01 -7.28
N TRP A 163 2.46 -29.84 -6.24
CA TRP A 163 1.19 -30.41 -5.80
C TRP A 163 1.22 -30.73 -4.31
N LYS A 164 0.04 -31.02 -3.75
CA LYS A 164 -0.10 -31.58 -2.41
C LYS A 164 -1.25 -32.58 -2.37
N TYR A 165 -1.23 -33.47 -1.39
CA TYR A 165 -2.40 -34.28 -1.08
C TYR A 165 -3.51 -33.40 -0.53
N CYS A 166 -4.75 -33.77 -0.83
CA CYS A 166 -5.92 -33.20 -0.19
C CYS A 166 -6.15 -33.90 1.14
N ASP A 167 -6.73 -33.14 2.09
CA ASP A 167 -7.18 -33.64 3.38
C ASP A 167 -8.60 -34.22 3.27
#